data_AF-A0A0F9G8K0-F1
#
_entry.id   AF-A0A0F9G8K0-F1
#
_cell.length_a   1.000
_cell.length_b   1.000
_cell.length_c   1.000
_cell.angle_alpha   90.00
_cell.angle_beta   90.00
_cell.angle_gamma   90.00
#
_symmetry.space_group_name_H-M   'P 1'
#
loop_
_entity.id
_entity.type
_entity.pdbx_description
1 polymer ?
#
loop_
_entity_poly.entity_id
_entity_poly.type
_entity_poly.pdbx_seq_one_letter_code
_entity_poly.pdbx_strand_id
1 'polypeptide(L)'
;MDVRKFLPNANMLIYSQFIKITNINQLFKDQNYMFIMYRSKINFGHWTVLIKRKNILEFFDPYGCMIDSELSWIPKDLRKRFGQSKKLLTRLLIDSPFKIHYSQFKFQGPDSMTCGRWCLLRCILRDLNENQFHALINKARKSFGKNKSNDQLAVFLTRA
;
A
#
# COMPACT_ATOMS: atom_id res chain seq x y z
N MET A 1 -2.22 -8.29 12.90
CA MET A 1 -3.59 -7.94 12.42
C MET A 1 -3.80 -8.74 11.15
N ASP A 2 -4.92 -9.46 11.07
CA ASP A 2 -5.31 -10.11 9.82
C ASP A 2 -6.16 -9.15 9.00
N VAL A 3 -5.75 -8.90 7.75
CA VAL A 3 -6.48 -8.06 6.78
C VAL A 3 -7.81 -8.71 6.39
N ARG A 4 -7.87 -10.05 6.36
CA ARG A 4 -9.05 -10.81 5.90
C ARG A 4 -10.23 -10.77 6.87
N LYS A 5 -10.00 -10.45 8.15
CA LYS A 5 -11.08 -10.12 9.11
C LYS A 5 -11.95 -8.93 8.64
N PHE A 6 -11.36 -8.01 7.89
CA PHE A 6 -12.02 -6.78 7.42
C PHE A 6 -12.33 -6.81 5.92
N LEU A 7 -11.45 -7.44 5.12
CA LEU A 7 -11.57 -7.59 3.67
C LEU A 7 -11.36 -9.07 3.31
N PRO A 8 -12.38 -9.95 3.44
CA PRO A 8 -12.23 -11.39 3.26
C PRO A 8 -11.61 -11.79 1.91
N ASN A 9 -11.98 -11.07 0.86
CA ASN A 9 -11.52 -11.29 -0.52
C ASN A 9 -10.26 -10.48 -0.88
N ALA A 10 -9.50 -9.99 0.09
CA ALA A 10 -8.32 -9.17 -0.18
C ALA A 10 -7.27 -9.91 -1.04
N ASN A 11 -7.06 -9.39 -2.25
CA ASN A 11 -5.96 -9.82 -3.11
C ASN A 11 -4.62 -9.31 -2.55
N MET A 12 -3.64 -10.20 -2.44
CA MET A 12 -2.32 -9.91 -1.88
C MET A 12 -1.23 -10.58 -2.72
N LEU A 13 -0.18 -9.84 -3.06
CA LEU A 13 1.00 -10.33 -3.79
C LEU A 13 2.30 -9.95 -3.09
N ILE A 14 3.28 -10.83 -3.20
CA ILE A 14 4.70 -10.52 -2.96
C ILE A 14 5.23 -9.85 -4.23
N TYR A 15 6.00 -8.78 -4.08
CA TYR A 15 6.47 -7.97 -5.20
C TYR A 15 7.10 -8.76 -6.36
N SER A 16 7.94 -9.76 -6.08
CA SER A 16 8.58 -10.55 -7.13
C SER A 16 7.62 -11.40 -7.98
N GLN A 17 6.35 -11.54 -7.58
CA GLN A 17 5.32 -12.19 -8.39
C GLN A 17 4.91 -11.35 -9.61
N PHE A 18 5.17 -10.02 -9.62
CA PHE A 18 4.94 -9.17 -10.79
C PHE A 18 5.69 -9.63 -12.05
N ILE A 19 6.76 -10.43 -11.92
CA ILE A 19 7.48 -11.00 -13.08
C ILE A 19 6.59 -11.91 -13.95
N LYS A 20 5.50 -12.43 -13.39
CA LYS A 20 4.54 -13.32 -14.08
C LYS A 20 3.33 -12.56 -14.65
N ILE A 21 3.26 -11.24 -14.46
CA ILE A 21 2.06 -10.44 -14.71
C ILE A 21 2.32 -9.56 -15.93
N THR A 22 1.60 -9.84 -17.01
CA THR A 22 1.78 -9.18 -18.32
C THR A 22 0.77 -8.07 -18.58
N ASN A 23 -0.34 -8.03 -17.82
CA ASN A 23 -1.38 -7.03 -17.97
C ASN A 23 -1.90 -6.61 -16.60
N ILE A 24 -1.95 -5.29 -16.36
CA ILE A 24 -2.37 -4.69 -15.09
C ILE A 24 -3.76 -5.16 -14.61
N ASN A 25 -4.67 -5.52 -15.52
CA ASN A 25 -6.02 -5.94 -15.16
C ASN A 25 -6.05 -7.32 -14.47
N GLN A 26 -5.01 -8.15 -14.66
CA GLN A 26 -4.86 -9.44 -13.98
C GLN A 26 -4.77 -9.28 -12.44
N LEU A 27 -4.33 -8.10 -11.95
CA LEU A 27 -4.27 -7.80 -10.52
C LEU A 27 -5.64 -7.70 -9.87
N PHE A 28 -6.63 -7.19 -10.61
CA PHE A 28 -7.85 -6.65 -10.00
C PHE A 28 -9.05 -7.60 -10.01
N LYS A 29 -8.98 -8.79 -10.62
CA LYS A 29 -10.03 -9.85 -10.63
C LYS A 29 -11.45 -9.30 -10.35
N ASP A 30 -11.98 -9.58 -9.16
CA ASP A 30 -13.27 -9.10 -8.65
C ASP A 30 -13.13 -7.98 -7.60
N GLN A 31 -11.92 -7.44 -7.38
CA GLN A 31 -11.59 -6.46 -6.34
C GLN A 31 -10.77 -5.31 -6.91
N ASN A 32 -11.26 -4.08 -6.77
CA ASN A 32 -10.58 -2.88 -7.27
C ASN A 32 -9.35 -2.45 -6.44
N TYR A 33 -8.70 -3.37 -5.73
CA TYR A 33 -7.47 -3.14 -4.95
C TYR A 33 -6.59 -4.40 -4.87
N MET A 34 -5.30 -4.19 -4.68
CA MET A 34 -4.26 -5.22 -4.55
C MET A 34 -3.25 -4.80 -3.48
N PHE A 35 -3.04 -5.64 -2.46
CA PHE A 35 -1.97 -5.46 -1.48
C PHE A 35 -0.63 -5.99 -2.01
N ILE A 36 0.45 -5.24 -1.79
CA ILE A 36 1.78 -5.53 -2.33
C ILE A 36 2.79 -5.55 -1.19
N MET A 37 3.51 -6.66 -1.02
CA MET A 37 4.60 -6.79 -0.04
C MET A 37 5.97 -6.71 -0.69
N TYR A 38 6.71 -5.65 -0.35
CA TYR A 38 8.15 -5.52 -0.59
C TYR A 38 8.93 -6.20 0.53
N ARG A 39 9.52 -7.35 0.26
CA ARG A 39 10.15 -8.20 1.30
C ARG A 39 11.53 -7.71 1.69
N SER A 40 11.73 -7.42 2.97
CA SER A 40 13.06 -7.22 3.56
C SER A 40 13.59 -8.48 4.25
N LYS A 41 12.70 -9.39 4.70
CA LYS A 41 13.04 -10.72 5.25
C LYS A 41 12.05 -11.78 4.75
N ILE A 42 12.15 -13.01 5.27
CA ILE A 42 11.09 -14.01 5.08
C ILE A 42 9.86 -13.57 5.88
N ASN A 43 8.69 -13.56 5.24
CA ASN A 43 7.39 -13.17 5.80
C ASN A 43 7.32 -11.75 6.42
N PHE A 44 8.30 -10.89 6.16
CA PHE A 44 8.35 -9.52 6.67
C PHE A 44 8.84 -8.55 5.60
N GLY A 45 8.30 -7.34 5.62
CA GLY A 45 8.50 -6.36 4.57
C GLY A 45 7.61 -5.13 4.76
N HIS A 46 7.61 -4.26 3.76
CA HIS A 46 6.71 -3.12 3.68
C HIS A 46 5.46 -3.46 2.88
N TRP A 47 4.31 -3.00 3.35
CA TRP A 47 3.02 -3.16 2.66
C TRP A 47 2.60 -1.84 2.03
N THR A 48 2.23 -1.92 0.76
CA THR A 48 1.58 -0.86 -0.02
C THR A 48 0.31 -1.43 -0.66
N VAL A 49 -0.57 -0.57 -1.19
CA VAL A 49 -1.73 -1.01 -1.99
C VAL A 49 -1.82 -0.27 -3.31
N LEU A 50 -2.20 -1.00 -4.36
CA LEU A 50 -2.61 -0.43 -5.63
C LEU A 50 -4.14 -0.46 -5.70
N ILE A 51 -4.78 0.67 -5.99
CA ILE A 51 -6.25 0.83 -6.01
C ILE A 51 -6.70 1.35 -7.37
N LYS A 52 -7.67 0.67 -7.98
CA LYS A 52 -8.28 1.03 -9.27
C LYS A 52 -9.58 1.80 -9.06
N ARG A 53 -9.67 2.99 -9.66
CA ARG A 53 -10.89 3.82 -9.68
C ARG A 53 -11.10 4.43 -11.06
N LYS A 54 -12.17 4.04 -11.75
CA LYS A 54 -12.48 4.52 -13.11
C LYS A 54 -11.24 4.35 -14.03
N ASN A 55 -10.65 5.45 -14.46
CA ASN A 55 -9.45 5.53 -15.31
C ASN A 55 -8.14 5.84 -14.53
N ILE A 56 -8.13 5.72 -13.21
CA ILE A 56 -6.98 5.99 -12.33
C ILE A 56 -6.51 4.72 -11.63
N LEU A 57 -5.19 4.55 -11.54
CA LEU A 57 -4.53 3.64 -10.61
C LEU A 57 -3.80 4.48 -9.55
N GLU A 58 -4.22 4.35 -8.29
CA GLU A 58 -3.52 4.93 -7.15
C GLU A 58 -2.56 3.90 -6.55
N PHE A 59 -1.28 4.25 -6.48
CA PHE A 59 -0.31 3.60 -5.62
C PHE A 59 -0.26 4.30 -4.26
N PHE A 60 -0.68 3.60 -3.21
CA PHE A 60 -0.65 4.10 -1.84
C PHE A 60 0.49 3.43 -1.07
N ASP A 61 1.50 4.22 -0.74
CA ASP A 61 2.49 3.90 0.27
C ASP A 61 2.19 4.69 1.56
N PRO A 62 2.04 4.04 2.73
CA PRO A 62 1.87 4.69 4.03
C PRO A 62 2.93 5.75 4.39
N TYR A 63 4.13 5.68 3.80
CA TYR A 63 5.21 6.65 3.97
C TYR A 63 5.17 7.83 2.98
N GLY A 64 4.26 7.83 2.01
CA GLY A 64 4.18 8.87 0.96
C GLY A 64 5.27 8.73 -0.12
N CYS A 65 5.69 7.50 -0.42
CA CYS A 65 6.78 7.22 -1.35
C CYS A 65 6.32 7.02 -2.80
N MET A 66 7.22 7.31 -3.75
CA MET A 66 7.01 7.01 -5.16
C MET A 66 7.12 5.51 -5.42
N ILE A 67 6.40 5.03 -6.43
CA ILE A 67 6.44 3.62 -6.87
C ILE A 67 7.87 3.08 -6.98
N ASP A 68 8.12 1.92 -6.36
CA ASP A 68 9.39 1.19 -6.33
C ASP A 68 10.52 1.88 -5.53
N SER A 69 10.29 2.99 -4.83
CA SER A 69 11.27 3.60 -3.92
C SER A 69 11.63 2.67 -2.76
N GLU A 70 10.68 1.86 -2.34
CA GLU A 70 10.71 0.77 -1.36
C GLU A 70 11.87 -0.20 -1.60
N LEU A 71 12.29 -0.37 -2.86
CA LEU A 71 13.43 -1.21 -3.24
C LEU A 71 14.78 -0.64 -2.79
N SER A 72 14.89 0.67 -2.53
CA SER A 72 16.12 1.31 -2.05
C SER A 72 16.45 0.91 -0.61
N TRP A 73 15.43 0.61 0.21
CA TRP A 73 15.58 0.22 1.62
C TRP A 73 16.03 -1.24 1.81
N ILE A 74 16.03 -2.02 0.73
CA ILE A 74 16.38 -3.44 0.75
C ILE A 74 17.81 -3.62 0.19
N PRO A 75 18.75 -4.20 0.97
CA PRO A 75 20.10 -4.55 0.51
C PRO A 75 20.11 -5.28 -0.84
N LYS A 76 21.13 -5.02 -1.67
CA LYS A 76 21.19 -5.49 -3.07
C LYS A 76 21.15 -7.03 -3.17
N ASP A 77 21.83 -7.72 -2.26
CA ASP A 77 21.85 -9.17 -2.09
C ASP A 77 20.45 -9.71 -1.72
N LEU A 78 19.76 -9.09 -0.77
CA LEU A 78 18.39 -9.47 -0.37
C LEU A 78 17.38 -9.21 -1.49
N ARG A 79 17.54 -8.13 -2.25
CA ARG A 79 16.75 -7.89 -3.47
C ARG A 79 16.97 -9.00 -4.50
N LYS A 80 18.21 -9.42 -4.75
CA LYS A 80 18.51 -10.54 -5.66
C LYS A 80 17.88 -11.83 -5.15
N ARG A 81 18.07 -12.15 -3.86
CA ARG A 81 17.52 -13.34 -3.18
C ARG A 81 15.99 -13.42 -3.25
N PHE A 82 15.29 -12.30 -3.12
CA PHE A 82 13.82 -12.27 -3.15
C PHE A 82 13.21 -11.97 -4.53
N GLY A 83 14.03 -11.78 -5.58
CA GLY A 83 13.56 -11.49 -6.94
C GLY A 83 13.05 -10.05 -7.15
N GLN A 84 13.54 -9.10 -6.35
CA GLN A 84 13.09 -7.69 -6.30
C GLN A 84 14.17 -6.72 -6.82
N SER A 85 15.10 -7.19 -7.67
CA SER A 85 16.19 -6.36 -8.22
C SER A 85 15.76 -5.43 -9.37
N LYS A 86 14.53 -5.59 -9.89
CA LYS A 86 13.98 -4.82 -11.03
C LYS A 86 12.75 -4.03 -10.58
N LYS A 87 12.52 -2.87 -11.20
CA LYS A 87 11.32 -2.04 -11.04
C LYS A 87 10.12 -2.63 -11.82
N LEU A 88 9.61 -3.76 -11.35
CA LEU A 88 8.56 -4.54 -12.00
C LEU A 88 7.22 -3.80 -11.99
N LEU A 89 6.86 -3.16 -10.88
CA LEU A 89 5.60 -2.43 -10.74
C LEU A 89 5.60 -1.14 -11.58
N THR A 90 6.69 -0.35 -11.55
CA THR A 90 6.84 0.83 -12.43
C THR A 90 6.62 0.45 -13.89
N ARG A 91 7.25 -0.64 -14.37
CA ARG A 91 7.06 -1.12 -15.74
C ARG A 91 5.60 -1.44 -16.03
N LEU A 92 4.97 -2.26 -15.19
CA LEU A 92 3.58 -2.69 -15.37
C LEU A 92 2.57 -1.53 -15.34
N LEU A 93 2.89 -0.44 -14.63
CA LEU A 93 2.06 0.78 -14.57
C LEU A 93 2.29 1.71 -15.78
N ILE A 94 3.53 1.83 -16.29
CA ILE A 94 3.83 2.57 -17.52
C ILE A 94 3.17 1.91 -18.73
N ASP A 95 3.19 0.57 -18.80
CA ASP A 95 2.56 -0.22 -19.87
C ASP A 95 1.01 -0.24 -19.75
N SER A 96 0.41 0.52 -18.83
CA SER A 96 -1.02 0.51 -18.52
C SER A 96 -1.80 1.69 -19.15
N PRO A 97 -3.08 1.50 -19.53
CA PRO A 97 -3.91 2.58 -20.09
C PRO A 97 -4.48 3.54 -19.02
N PHE A 98 -4.03 3.44 -17.77
CA PHE A 98 -4.59 4.19 -16.64
C PHE A 98 -3.74 5.40 -16.29
N LYS A 99 -4.38 6.48 -15.82
CA LYS A 99 -3.67 7.60 -15.20
C LYS A 99 -3.08 7.12 -13.86
N ILE A 100 -1.75 7.21 -13.74
CA ILE A 100 -1.05 6.82 -12.52
C ILE A 100 -1.08 7.99 -11.53
N HIS A 101 -1.44 7.69 -10.30
CA HIS A 101 -1.40 8.59 -9.15
C HIS A 101 -0.67 7.87 -8.01
N TYR A 102 0.12 8.59 -7.22
CA TYR A 102 0.76 8.04 -6.03
C TYR A 102 0.55 8.96 -4.83
N SER A 103 0.46 8.38 -3.64
CA SER A 103 0.24 9.11 -2.38
C SER A 103 1.39 10.07 -2.09
N GLN A 104 1.08 11.36 -1.92
CA GLN A 104 2.00 12.41 -1.45
C GLN A 104 2.03 12.51 0.08
N PHE A 105 0.94 12.12 0.76
CA PHE A 105 0.86 12.25 2.22
C PHE A 105 1.53 11.08 2.95
N LYS A 106 2.25 11.41 4.03
CA LYS A 106 2.85 10.46 4.97
C LYS A 106 1.89 10.19 6.13
N PHE A 107 1.39 8.96 6.21
CA PHE A 107 0.46 8.52 7.25
C PHE A 107 1.18 7.82 8.42
N GLN A 108 2.28 7.13 8.13
CA GLN A 108 3.05 6.32 9.08
C GLN A 108 4.32 7.03 9.55
N GLY A 109 4.59 6.99 10.86
CA GLY A 109 5.87 7.43 11.44
C GLY A 109 7.02 6.47 11.12
N PRO A 110 8.30 6.92 11.15
CA PRO A 110 9.44 6.02 11.06
C PRO A 110 9.40 4.96 12.17
N ASP A 111 10.00 3.80 11.92
CA ASP A 111 10.14 2.66 12.85
C ASP A 111 8.81 2.06 13.39
N SER A 112 7.68 2.48 12.82
CA SER A 112 6.35 1.96 13.12
C SER A 112 6.03 0.67 12.34
N MET A 113 5.23 -0.23 12.92
CA MET A 113 4.77 -1.48 12.30
C MET A 113 3.28 -1.41 11.91
N THR A 114 2.86 -0.31 11.28
CA THR A 114 1.45 -0.02 10.94
C THR A 114 1.14 0.00 9.43
N CYS A 115 2.13 -0.22 8.54
CA CYS A 115 1.94 -0.12 7.08
C CYS A 115 0.74 -0.92 6.57
N GLY A 116 0.58 -2.18 7.02
CA GLY A 116 -0.58 -3.02 6.69
C GLY A 116 -1.91 -2.48 7.23
N ARG A 117 -1.92 -1.76 8.36
CA ARG A 117 -3.11 -1.10 8.93
C ARG A 117 -3.51 0.11 8.10
N TRP A 118 -2.54 0.90 7.65
CA TRP A 118 -2.77 2.02 6.73
C TRP A 118 -3.28 1.56 5.38
N CYS A 119 -2.68 0.53 4.80
CA CYS A 119 -3.15 -0.12 3.58
C CYS A 119 -4.59 -0.62 3.73
N LEU A 120 -4.92 -1.27 4.86
CA LEU A 120 -6.28 -1.71 5.17
C LEU A 120 -7.26 -0.53 5.23
N LEU A 121 -6.95 0.50 6.01
CA LEU A 121 -7.80 1.70 6.11
C LEU A 121 -8.01 2.38 4.76
N ARG A 122 -6.95 2.43 3.93
CA ARG A 122 -7.02 2.99 2.58
C ARG A 122 -7.95 2.18 1.67
N CYS A 123 -7.91 0.84 1.74
CA CYS A 123 -8.79 -0.05 0.99
C CYS A 123 -10.25 -0.02 1.47
N ILE A 124 -10.49 0.10 2.78
CA ILE A 124 -11.85 0.30 3.34
C ILE A 124 -12.42 1.62 2.81
N LEU A 125 -11.66 2.70 2.92
CA LEU A 125 -12.06 4.06 2.53
C LEU A 125 -11.68 4.40 1.07
N ARG A 126 -11.62 3.40 0.18
CA ARG A 126 -11.06 3.53 -1.19
C ARG A 126 -11.83 4.48 -2.09
N ASP A 127 -13.10 4.73 -1.80
CA ASP A 127 -13.98 5.63 -2.57
C ASP A 127 -13.64 7.11 -2.33
N LEU A 128 -12.96 7.43 -1.22
CA LEU A 128 -12.36 8.73 -1.00
C LEU A 128 -11.12 8.89 -1.89
N ASN A 129 -10.97 10.06 -2.52
CA ASN A 129 -9.68 10.45 -3.12
C ASN A 129 -8.64 10.74 -2.02
N GLU A 130 -7.36 10.89 -2.41
CA GLU A 130 -6.25 11.06 -1.46
C GLU A 130 -6.46 12.25 -0.51
N ASN A 131 -6.87 13.41 -1.03
CA ASN A 131 -7.13 14.62 -0.25
C ASN A 131 -8.28 14.42 0.74
N GLN A 132 -9.37 13.78 0.32
CA GLN A 132 -10.51 13.45 1.18
C GLN A 132 -10.13 12.46 2.29
N PHE A 133 -9.35 11.43 1.96
CA PHE A 133 -8.82 10.46 2.91
C PHE A 133 -7.90 11.16 3.93
N HIS A 134 -6.95 11.97 3.47
CA HIS A 134 -6.06 12.74 4.34
C HIS A 134 -6.81 13.73 5.25
N ALA A 135 -7.82 14.43 4.74
CA ALA A 135 -8.67 15.32 5.54
C ALA A 135 -9.45 14.54 6.63
N LEU A 136 -10.02 13.38 6.28
CA LEU A 136 -10.73 12.51 7.22
C LEU A 136 -9.81 11.97 8.32
N ILE A 137 -8.63 11.45 7.96
CA ILE A 137 -7.64 10.97 8.93
C ILE A 137 -7.17 12.11 9.85
N ASN A 138 -6.92 13.32 9.32
CA ASN A 138 -6.57 14.47 10.14
C ASN A 138 -7.69 14.89 11.12
N LYS A 139 -8.96 14.82 10.70
CA LYS A 139 -10.11 15.06 11.58
C LYS A 139 -10.18 13.98 12.68
N ALA A 140 -10.09 12.70 12.31
CA ALA A 140 -10.08 11.58 13.26
C ALA A 140 -8.93 11.68 14.26
N ARG A 141 -7.72 12.05 13.82
CA ARG A 141 -6.54 12.27 14.69
C ARG A 141 -6.77 13.40 15.69
N LYS A 142 -7.36 14.52 15.26
CA LYS A 142 -7.72 15.64 16.15
C LYS A 142 -8.71 15.20 17.24
N SER A 143 -9.72 14.39 16.89
CA SER A 143 -10.70 13.85 17.83
C SER A 143 -10.15 12.74 18.75
N PHE A 144 -9.21 11.91 18.27
CA PHE A 144 -8.62 10.80 19.03
C PHE A 144 -7.68 11.26 20.16
N GLY A 145 -7.07 12.44 20.02
CA GLY A 145 -6.34 13.11 21.09
C GLY A 145 -5.11 13.87 20.60
N LYS A 146 -4.86 15.06 21.17
CA LYS A 146 -3.77 15.96 20.75
C LYS A 146 -2.39 15.27 20.73
N ASN A 147 -2.11 14.46 21.75
CA ASN A 147 -0.81 13.79 21.95
C ASN A 147 -0.77 12.35 21.38
N LYS A 148 -1.72 11.97 20.52
CA LYS A 148 -1.75 10.64 19.88
C LYS A 148 -1.17 10.71 18.48
N SER A 149 -0.31 9.75 18.15
CA SER A 149 0.28 9.63 16.80
C SER A 149 -0.73 9.07 15.80
N ASN A 150 -0.47 9.31 14.50
CA ASN A 150 -1.22 8.68 13.42
C ASN A 150 -1.17 7.15 13.56
N ASP A 151 -0.03 6.57 13.92
CA ASP A 151 0.13 5.13 14.13
C ASP A 151 -0.76 4.57 15.24
N GLN A 152 -0.90 5.30 16.35
CA GLN A 152 -1.82 4.93 17.42
C GLN A 152 -3.28 4.99 16.97
N LEU A 153 -3.63 5.98 16.13
CA LEU A 153 -4.96 6.06 15.50
C LEU A 153 -5.19 4.86 14.56
N ALA A 154 -4.24 4.52 13.70
CA ALA A 154 -4.36 3.37 12.80
C ALA A 154 -4.53 2.05 13.58
N VAL A 155 -3.77 1.85 14.66
CA VAL A 155 -3.95 0.72 15.58
C VAL A 155 -5.36 0.73 16.20
N PHE A 156 -5.85 1.88 16.67
CA PHE A 156 -7.17 2.02 17.28
C PHE A 156 -8.32 1.71 16.30
N LEU A 157 -8.29 2.28 15.09
CA LEU A 157 -9.30 2.09 14.05
C LEU A 157 -9.34 0.67 13.46
N THR A 158 -8.30 -0.15 13.72
CA THR A 158 -8.19 -1.52 13.18
C THR A 158 -7.98 -2.57 14.28
N ARG A 159 -8.65 -2.37 15.43
CA ARG A 159 -8.77 -3.38 16.49
C ARG A 159 -9.86 -4.39 16.12
N ALA A 160 -9.49 -5.65 15.90
CA ALA A 160 -10.36 -6.81 15.70
C ALA A 160 -9.61 -8.12 15.96
#